data_AF-A0A4P7N3H2-F1
#
_entry.id   AF-A0A4P7N3H2-F1
#
_cell.length_a   1.000
_cell.length_b   1.000
_cell.length_c   1.000
_cell.angle_alpha   90.00
_cell.angle_beta   90.00
_cell.angle_gamma   90.00
#
_symmetry.space_group_name_H-M   'P 1'
#
loop_
_entity.id
_entity.type
_entity.pdbx_description
1 polymer ?
#
loop_
_entity_poly.entity_id
_entity_poly.type
_entity_poly.pdbx_seq_one_letter_code
_entity_poly.pdbx_strand_id
1 'polypeptide(L)'
;MPPPPTPQNELSLVPNISKTTLDSGVTGPGTETSGILRENGKEEAKPQLLPSPKNDASPNIAWSLPTPPLKQRMASGFKSLFESAKKLATGDNGDANSGPAAPHSLFPKTAPAVDGEDCDHDCDSCTVKYPKSFSIDTEDVLYGHVKGWSTHLLVATGKTDWVRDVADEKGSVMQAVEASDKPDNGRLMLSASNIPTPHQTNDYSEPTTVLLLPAFRVVENVTPATVPTLLSEFVAKSPTNETPLADQPPIKLPGSVDVVNPDPSLPPPLRTLTSRPCPHSVLVLLCSQRTRDARCGQSAPLLRKELERHLRPLGLYRDLDDERPSGVGIYFISHVGGHKYSANMMIYRRPDPWGLDGVERKTVGDEGIQKLLESGKSKAASAVVNGEGADVGAGQCIWLARISPQHCENIVKYTILQGKVVKPETQLRGGFDRQKGLMSW
;
A
#
# COMPACT_ATOMS: atom_id res chain seq x y z
N MET A 1 24.71 1.62 55.45
CA MET A 1 23.31 1.81 55.00
C MET A 1 22.71 0.42 54.79
N PRO A 2 21.56 0.11 55.40
CA PRO A 2 20.90 -1.19 55.25
C PRO A 2 20.21 -1.31 53.88
N PRO A 3 19.96 -2.53 53.37
CA PRO A 3 19.19 -2.73 52.15
C PRO A 3 17.68 -2.47 52.38
N PRO A 4 16.93 -2.06 51.34
CA PRO A 4 15.51 -1.77 51.44
C PRO A 4 14.64 -3.04 51.57
N PRO A 5 13.46 -2.94 52.21
CA PRO A 5 12.56 -4.07 52.43
C PRO A 5 11.72 -4.40 51.18
N THR A 6 11.43 -5.69 51.01
CA THR A 6 10.55 -6.26 49.97
C THR A 6 9.07 -6.02 50.31
N PRO A 7 8.21 -5.60 49.38
CA PRO A 7 6.76 -5.58 49.60
C PRO A 7 6.10 -6.93 49.28
N GLN A 8 5.20 -7.32 50.16
CA GLN A 8 4.40 -8.55 50.13
C GLN A 8 3.17 -8.44 49.20
N ASN A 9 2.72 -9.60 48.71
CA ASN A 9 1.47 -9.84 47.99
C ASN A 9 0.23 -9.36 48.76
N GLU A 10 -0.67 -8.64 48.08
CA GLU A 10 -2.09 -8.56 48.45
C GLU A 10 -2.95 -9.10 47.30
N LEU A 11 -3.57 -10.27 47.53
CA LEU A 11 -4.77 -10.70 46.81
C LEU A 11 -5.95 -9.90 47.34
N SER A 12 -6.67 -9.19 46.46
CA SER A 12 -7.96 -8.59 46.79
C SER A 12 -9.11 -9.33 46.10
N LEU A 13 -10.15 -9.52 46.89
CA LEU A 13 -11.34 -10.33 46.68
C LEU A 13 -12.34 -9.68 45.71
N VAL A 14 -12.94 -10.51 44.87
CA VAL A 14 -14.08 -10.19 43.99
C VAL A 14 -15.38 -10.45 44.77
N PRO A 15 -16.35 -9.50 44.84
CA PRO A 15 -17.67 -9.79 45.37
C PRO A 15 -18.63 -10.29 44.28
N ASN A 16 -19.44 -11.27 44.68
CA ASN A 16 -20.36 -12.06 43.88
C ASN A 16 -21.80 -11.68 44.24
N ILE A 17 -22.66 -11.31 43.28
CA ILE A 17 -24.12 -11.10 43.47
C ILE A 17 -24.82 -11.65 42.22
N SER A 18 -25.24 -12.91 42.26
CA SER A 18 -26.59 -13.42 42.58
C SER A 18 -27.71 -13.05 41.60
N LYS A 19 -28.14 -14.07 40.86
CA LYS A 19 -29.31 -14.14 39.97
C LYS A 19 -30.59 -14.27 40.80
N THR A 20 -31.64 -13.55 40.41
CA THR A 20 -32.99 -13.72 40.95
C THR A 20 -33.87 -14.41 39.91
N THR A 21 -34.40 -15.57 40.28
CA THR A 21 -35.44 -16.32 39.60
C THR A 21 -36.79 -15.87 40.18
N LEU A 22 -37.82 -15.70 39.34
CA LEU A 22 -39.21 -15.69 39.80
C LEU A 22 -40.10 -16.41 38.78
N ASP A 23 -41.06 -17.11 39.36
CA ASP A 23 -41.77 -18.27 38.87
C ASP A 23 -43.17 -17.91 38.34
N SER A 24 -43.73 -18.90 37.66
CA SER A 24 -45.04 -19.11 37.04
C SER A 24 -46.33 -18.51 37.63
N GLY A 25 -47.32 -18.33 36.74
CA GLY A 25 -48.73 -18.14 37.06
C GLY A 25 -49.64 -18.33 35.84
N VAL A 26 -50.32 -19.47 35.77
CA VAL A 26 -51.35 -19.85 34.78
C VAL A 26 -52.73 -19.47 35.28
N THR A 27 -53.61 -18.90 34.45
CA THR A 27 -55.09 -19.12 34.50
C THR A 27 -55.80 -18.67 33.20
N GLY A 28 -56.47 -19.63 32.54
CA GLY A 28 -57.88 -19.56 32.07
C GLY A 28 -58.29 -18.78 30.80
N PRO A 29 -59.32 -19.23 30.05
CA PRO A 29 -59.50 -18.93 28.62
C PRO A 29 -60.65 -17.95 28.31
N GLY A 30 -60.59 -17.31 27.14
CA GLY A 30 -61.66 -16.49 26.57
C GLY A 30 -61.80 -16.70 25.06
N THR A 31 -62.91 -17.31 24.66
CA THR A 31 -63.42 -17.52 23.31
C THR A 31 -63.91 -16.23 22.66
N GLU A 32 -63.74 -16.09 21.33
CA GLU A 32 -64.68 -15.56 20.31
C GLU A 32 -63.90 -15.04 19.08
N THR A 33 -63.80 -15.82 17.99
CA THR A 33 -64.68 -15.92 16.80
C THR A 33 -64.21 -15.09 15.60
N SER A 34 -63.85 -15.86 14.55
CA SER A 34 -64.14 -15.66 13.12
C SER A 34 -63.63 -14.42 12.38
N GLY A 35 -62.73 -14.67 11.43
CA GLY A 35 -62.43 -13.78 10.31
C GLY A 35 -61.66 -14.53 9.21
N ILE A 36 -62.35 -15.39 8.47
CA ILE A 36 -61.84 -16.02 7.23
C ILE A 36 -61.66 -14.92 6.18
N LEU A 37 -60.45 -14.76 5.64
CA LEU A 37 -60.22 -14.15 4.33
C LEU A 37 -58.93 -14.70 3.69
N ARG A 38 -59.17 -15.71 2.85
CA ARG A 38 -58.53 -16.07 1.57
C ARG A 38 -57.06 -15.65 1.33
N GLU A 39 -56.24 -16.68 1.17
CA GLU A 39 -55.01 -16.68 0.37
C GLU A 39 -55.25 -16.09 -1.03
N ASN A 40 -54.35 -15.20 -1.43
CA ASN A 40 -54.01 -14.97 -2.83
C ASN A 40 -52.48 -14.88 -2.89
N GLY A 41 -51.88 -15.75 -3.70
CA GLY A 41 -50.44 -15.87 -3.86
C GLY A 41 -49.78 -14.55 -4.26
N LYS A 42 -48.63 -14.28 -3.66
CA LYS A 42 -47.64 -13.33 -4.18
C LYS A 42 -46.31 -14.06 -4.33
N GLU A 43 -46.01 -14.26 -5.60
CA GLU A 43 -44.70 -14.44 -6.22
C GLU A 43 -43.54 -13.86 -5.38
N GLU A 44 -42.57 -14.71 -5.03
CA GLU A 44 -41.32 -14.29 -4.38
C GLU A 44 -40.57 -13.32 -5.30
N ALA A 45 -40.50 -12.05 -4.87
CA ALA A 45 -39.72 -11.03 -5.54
C ALA A 45 -38.23 -11.30 -5.35
N LYS A 46 -37.60 -11.76 -6.43
CA LYS A 46 -36.15 -11.82 -6.65
C LYS A 46 -35.51 -10.47 -6.24
N PRO A 47 -34.42 -10.45 -5.45
CA PRO A 47 -33.80 -9.19 -5.03
C PRO A 47 -33.25 -8.47 -6.27
N GLN A 48 -33.82 -7.29 -6.56
CA GLN A 48 -33.32 -6.41 -7.60
C GLN A 48 -31.95 -5.89 -7.18
N LEU A 49 -30.93 -6.25 -7.95
CA LEU A 49 -29.64 -5.59 -7.95
C LEU A 49 -29.87 -4.08 -8.10
N LEU A 50 -29.35 -3.31 -7.14
CA LEU A 50 -29.14 -1.88 -7.33
C LEU A 50 -28.28 -1.69 -8.60
N PRO A 51 -28.67 -0.80 -9.53
CA PRO A 51 -27.86 -0.55 -10.72
C PRO A 51 -26.50 0.00 -10.31
N SER A 52 -25.44 -0.57 -10.89
CA SER A 52 -24.08 -0.07 -10.79
C SER A 52 -24.04 1.45 -10.99
N PRO A 53 -23.19 2.19 -10.24
CA PRO A 53 -23.01 3.61 -10.49
C PRO A 53 -22.59 3.78 -11.95
N LYS A 54 -23.32 4.60 -12.70
CA LYS A 54 -22.87 5.04 -14.01
C LYS A 54 -21.52 5.73 -13.81
N ASN A 55 -20.52 5.30 -14.58
CA ASN A 55 -19.26 6.01 -14.74
C ASN A 55 -19.53 7.35 -15.43
N ASP A 56 -20.10 8.31 -14.71
CA ASP A 56 -20.01 9.71 -15.11
C ASP A 56 -18.57 10.12 -14.81
N ALA A 57 -17.73 10.02 -15.84
CA ALA A 57 -16.35 10.42 -15.81
C ALA A 57 -16.27 11.86 -15.27
N SER A 58 -15.62 12.04 -14.11
CA SER A 58 -15.16 13.35 -13.69
C SER A 58 -14.48 14.03 -14.88
N PRO A 59 -14.67 15.35 -15.08
CA PRO A 59 -14.04 16.03 -16.21
C PRO A 59 -12.53 15.85 -16.10
N ASN A 60 -11.98 14.96 -16.93
CA ASN A 60 -10.54 14.78 -17.05
C ASN A 60 -10.01 16.09 -17.63
N ILE A 61 -9.57 17.01 -16.76
CA ILE A 61 -8.86 18.20 -17.20
C ILE A 61 -7.61 17.70 -17.91
N ALA A 62 -7.60 17.86 -19.23
CA ALA A 62 -6.47 17.50 -20.07
C ALA A 62 -5.26 18.31 -19.61
N TRP A 63 -4.29 17.63 -19.00
CA TRP A 63 -3.00 18.20 -18.63
C TRP A 63 -1.91 17.53 -19.44
N SER A 64 -0.88 18.29 -19.79
CA SER A 64 0.24 17.84 -20.60
C SER A 64 1.54 17.91 -19.80
N LEU A 65 2.47 17.03 -20.12
CA LEU A 65 3.82 17.11 -19.58
C LEU A 65 4.57 18.30 -20.20
N PRO A 66 5.49 18.91 -19.44
CA PRO A 66 6.40 19.89 -20.01
C PRO A 66 7.30 19.25 -21.07
N THR A 67 7.80 20.05 -22.00
CA THR A 67 8.76 19.59 -23.00
C THR A 67 10.08 19.22 -22.31
N PRO A 68 10.64 18.01 -22.51
CA PRO A 68 11.90 17.64 -21.87
C PRO A 68 13.06 18.55 -22.30
N PRO A 69 13.96 18.94 -21.38
CA PRO A 69 15.13 19.75 -21.72
C PRO A 69 16.04 19.02 -22.73
N LEU A 70 16.80 19.79 -23.53
CA LEU A 70 17.67 19.25 -24.59
C LEU A 70 18.61 18.15 -24.08
N LYS A 71 19.20 18.33 -22.89
CA LYS A 71 20.08 17.33 -22.26
C LYS A 71 19.36 16.00 -22.02
N GLN A 72 18.12 16.04 -21.54
CA GLN A 72 17.31 14.84 -21.31
C GLN A 72 16.90 14.18 -22.63
N ARG A 73 16.53 14.96 -23.65
CA ARG A 73 16.18 14.42 -24.98
C ARG A 73 17.35 13.68 -25.63
N MET A 74 18.55 14.25 -25.56
CA MET A 74 19.76 13.61 -26.07
C MET A 74 20.05 12.29 -25.34
N ALA A 75 20.03 12.30 -24.00
CA ALA A 75 20.24 11.09 -23.20
C ALA A 75 19.20 9.99 -23.49
N SER A 76 17.93 10.37 -23.68
CA SER A 76 16.85 9.44 -23.99
C SER A 76 16.97 8.84 -25.39
N GLY A 77 17.41 9.63 -26.39
CA GLY A 77 17.69 9.15 -27.74
C GLY A 77 18.80 8.09 -27.78
N PHE A 78 19.89 8.31 -27.04
CA PHE A 78 20.95 7.30 -26.90
C PHE A 78 20.45 6.02 -26.21
N LYS A 79 19.62 6.15 -25.16
CA LYS A 79 19.05 4.99 -24.46
C LYS A 79 18.09 4.18 -25.35
N SER A 80 17.24 4.84 -26.13
CA SER A 80 16.33 4.18 -27.08
C SER A 80 17.09 3.38 -28.15
N LEU A 81 18.20 3.92 -28.65
CA LEU A 81 19.07 3.22 -29.61
C LEU A 81 19.76 2.00 -28.97
N PHE A 82 20.23 2.12 -27.74
CA PHE A 82 20.85 1.03 -27.00
C PHE A 82 19.87 -0.09 -26.65
N GLU A 83 18.66 0.25 -26.17
CA GLU A 83 17.61 -0.73 -25.89
C GLU A 83 17.12 -1.42 -27.18
N SER A 84 17.04 -0.70 -28.30
CA SER A 84 16.73 -1.30 -29.60
C SER A 84 17.81 -2.29 -30.04
N ALA A 85 19.08 -1.96 -29.85
CA ALA A 85 20.20 -2.86 -30.12
C ALA A 85 20.21 -4.07 -29.18
N LYS A 86 19.87 -3.88 -27.90
CA LYS A 86 19.77 -4.95 -26.91
C LYS A 86 18.60 -5.90 -27.20
N LYS A 87 17.44 -5.38 -27.60
CA LYS A 87 16.26 -6.16 -28.00
C LYS A 87 16.57 -7.01 -29.25
N LEU A 88 17.31 -6.45 -30.21
CA LEU A 88 17.77 -7.18 -31.40
C LEU A 88 18.78 -8.29 -31.04
N ALA A 89 19.62 -8.09 -30.02
CA ALA A 89 20.64 -9.05 -29.60
C ALA A 89 20.12 -10.17 -28.68
N THR A 90 19.00 -9.95 -27.98
CA THR A 90 18.49 -10.88 -26.94
C THR A 90 17.26 -11.69 -27.37
N GLY A 91 16.69 -11.42 -28.55
CA GLY A 91 15.54 -12.19 -29.07
C GLY A 91 14.27 -12.08 -28.21
N ASP A 92 14.18 -11.04 -27.38
CA ASP A 92 13.06 -10.81 -26.47
C ASP A 92 11.82 -10.33 -27.26
N ASN A 93 10.98 -11.29 -27.66
CA ASN A 93 9.67 -11.08 -28.29
C ASN A 93 8.57 -10.89 -27.23
N GLY A 94 8.81 -10.05 -26.22
CA GLY A 94 7.72 -9.52 -25.41
C GLY A 94 6.84 -8.58 -26.25
N ASP A 95 5.53 -8.83 -26.26
CA ASP A 95 4.48 -7.99 -26.82
C ASP A 95 4.48 -6.59 -26.16
N ALA A 96 5.42 -5.75 -26.59
CA ALA A 96 5.55 -4.37 -26.16
C ALA A 96 4.87 -3.47 -27.18
N ASN A 97 3.54 -3.46 -27.18
CA ASN A 97 2.76 -2.52 -27.98
C ASN A 97 1.86 -1.62 -27.11
N SER A 98 2.45 -1.01 -26.09
CA SER A 98 1.95 0.25 -25.52
C SER A 98 3.10 0.95 -24.81
N GLY A 99 3.50 2.12 -25.31
CA GLY A 99 4.38 3.02 -24.54
C GLY A 99 3.75 3.43 -23.20
N PRO A 100 4.43 4.23 -22.38
CA PRO A 100 3.87 4.69 -21.10
C PRO A 100 2.49 5.32 -21.34
N ALA A 101 1.49 4.90 -20.56
CA ALA A 101 0.13 5.44 -20.66
C ALA A 101 0.16 6.97 -20.57
N ALA A 102 -0.75 7.65 -21.27
CA ALA A 102 -0.79 9.10 -21.21
C ALA A 102 -1.03 9.55 -19.75
N PRO A 103 -0.28 10.54 -19.24
CA PRO A 103 -0.32 10.90 -17.82
C PRO A 103 -1.72 11.20 -17.27
N HIS A 104 -2.54 11.92 -18.05
CA HIS A 104 -3.92 12.26 -17.69
C HIS A 104 -4.89 11.06 -17.74
N SER A 105 -4.53 9.99 -18.44
CA SER A 105 -5.34 8.76 -18.48
C SER A 105 -5.07 7.87 -17.27
N LEU A 106 -3.82 7.88 -16.77
CA LEU A 106 -3.41 7.02 -15.67
C LEU A 106 -4.02 7.49 -14.34
N PHE A 107 -3.77 8.73 -13.92
CA PHE A 107 -4.29 9.26 -12.65
C PHE A 107 -5.06 10.57 -12.86
N PRO A 108 -6.25 10.72 -12.24
CA PRO A 108 -6.98 11.97 -12.27
C PRO A 108 -6.18 13.09 -11.58
N LYS A 109 -6.07 14.25 -12.22
CA LYS A 109 -5.48 15.45 -11.61
C LYS A 109 -6.53 16.17 -10.77
N THR A 110 -6.13 16.75 -9.65
CA THR A 110 -7.00 17.63 -8.87
C THR A 110 -7.43 18.86 -9.66
N ALA A 111 -8.64 19.35 -9.40
CA ALA A 111 -9.21 20.49 -10.08
C ALA A 111 -10.00 21.39 -9.11
N PRO A 112 -9.77 22.71 -9.03
CA PRO A 112 -10.48 23.58 -8.09
C PRO A 112 -12.01 23.53 -8.22
N ALA A 113 -12.51 23.28 -9.43
CA ALA A 113 -13.93 23.13 -9.70
C ALA A 113 -14.57 21.91 -9.01
N VAL A 114 -13.81 20.85 -8.74
CA VAL A 114 -14.27 19.57 -8.16
C VAL A 114 -13.74 19.37 -6.74
N ASP A 115 -12.50 19.77 -6.51
CA ASP A 115 -11.73 19.47 -5.31
C ASP A 115 -11.66 20.65 -4.33
N GLY A 116 -12.04 21.86 -4.78
CA GLY A 116 -11.93 23.10 -4.01
C GLY A 116 -10.59 23.81 -4.23
N GLU A 117 -10.51 25.09 -3.87
CA GLU A 117 -9.33 25.93 -4.10
C GLU A 117 -8.07 25.43 -3.37
N ASP A 118 -8.23 24.69 -2.28
CA ASP A 118 -7.14 24.09 -1.50
C ASP A 118 -6.20 23.22 -2.35
N CYS A 119 -6.68 22.61 -3.46
CA CYS A 119 -5.83 21.75 -4.28
C CYS A 119 -4.72 22.51 -5.02
N ASP A 120 -4.84 23.82 -5.17
CA ASP A 120 -3.86 24.69 -5.83
C ASP A 120 -2.89 25.36 -4.83
N HIS A 121 -3.13 25.20 -3.53
CA HIS A 121 -2.34 25.83 -2.48
C HIS A 121 -1.51 24.80 -1.72
N ASP A 122 -0.24 25.11 -1.49
CA ASP A 122 0.59 24.32 -0.59
C ASP A 122 0.24 24.63 0.88
N CYS A 123 0.54 23.69 1.76
CA CYS A 123 0.24 23.82 3.18
C CYS A 123 0.96 25.00 3.84
N ASP A 124 0.19 26.00 4.26
CA ASP A 124 0.69 27.18 4.97
C ASP A 124 1.01 26.89 6.44
N SER A 125 0.34 25.90 7.04
CA SER A 125 0.55 25.50 8.44
C SER A 125 1.76 24.57 8.65
N CYS A 126 2.40 24.12 7.55
CA CYS A 126 3.47 23.13 7.59
C CYS A 126 4.80 23.76 8.03
N THR A 127 5.20 23.50 9.28
CA THR A 127 6.42 24.04 9.87
C THR A 127 7.69 23.25 9.53
N VAL A 128 7.55 22.00 9.06
CA VAL A 128 8.71 21.17 8.69
C VAL A 128 9.30 21.68 7.37
N LYS A 129 10.61 21.90 7.35
CA LYS A 129 11.36 22.40 6.17
C LYS A 129 12.60 21.54 5.95
N TYR A 130 13.02 21.40 4.70
CA TYR A 130 14.31 20.81 4.39
C TYR A 130 15.47 21.74 4.77
N PRO A 131 16.68 21.18 5.02
CA PRO A 131 17.88 21.98 5.16
C PRO A 131 18.12 22.86 3.93
N LYS A 132 18.71 24.04 4.12
CA LYS A 132 19.04 24.96 3.01
C LYS A 132 19.95 24.33 1.95
N SER A 133 20.74 23.34 2.33
CA SER A 133 21.64 22.59 1.43
C SER A 133 20.93 21.48 0.64
N PHE A 134 19.64 21.24 0.88
CA PHE A 134 18.87 20.23 0.16
C PHE A 134 18.61 20.70 -1.27
N SER A 135 19.34 20.13 -2.22
CA SER A 135 19.25 20.47 -3.64
C SER A 135 18.98 19.22 -4.48
N ILE A 136 18.03 19.33 -5.40
CA ILE A 136 17.56 18.26 -6.28
C ILE A 136 17.41 18.80 -7.69
N ASP A 137 17.40 17.88 -8.65
CA ASP A 137 17.01 18.23 -10.02
C ASP A 137 15.50 18.54 -10.08
N THR A 138 15.13 19.71 -10.58
CA THR A 138 13.75 20.15 -10.80
C THR A 138 13.41 20.39 -12.27
N GLU A 139 14.38 20.23 -13.18
CA GLU A 139 14.25 20.60 -14.60
C GLU A 139 13.77 19.44 -15.47
N ASP A 140 14.17 18.21 -15.14
CA ASP A 140 13.80 17.06 -15.95
C ASP A 140 12.29 16.78 -15.91
N VAL A 141 11.77 16.27 -17.02
CA VAL A 141 10.46 15.61 -17.07
C VAL A 141 10.58 14.24 -16.41
N LEU A 142 9.76 13.98 -15.40
CA LEU A 142 9.87 12.77 -14.58
C LEU A 142 9.15 11.55 -15.14
N TYR A 143 8.01 11.78 -15.78
CA TYR A 143 7.03 10.75 -16.11
C TYR A 143 7.53 9.76 -17.17
N GLY A 144 7.35 8.46 -16.93
CA GLY A 144 7.70 7.41 -17.90
C GLY A 144 9.21 7.13 -18.02
N HIS A 145 9.97 7.44 -16.96
CA HIS A 145 11.42 7.22 -16.89
C HIS A 145 11.87 6.46 -15.63
N VAL A 146 11.12 5.42 -15.29
CA VAL A 146 11.35 4.45 -14.23
C VAL A 146 11.46 3.04 -14.79
N LYS A 147 12.06 2.13 -14.03
CA LYS A 147 12.18 0.72 -14.42
C LYS A 147 10.95 -0.02 -13.92
N GLY A 148 10.06 -0.42 -14.82
CA GLY A 148 8.84 -1.15 -14.48
C GLY A 148 9.10 -2.47 -13.78
N TRP A 149 8.14 -2.92 -12.97
CA TRP A 149 8.17 -4.20 -12.26
C TRP A 149 6.79 -4.83 -12.29
N SER A 150 6.73 -6.14 -12.05
CA SER A 150 5.50 -6.92 -11.98
C SER A 150 5.05 -7.11 -10.53
N THR A 151 5.99 -7.38 -9.63
CA THR A 151 5.77 -7.59 -8.19
C THR A 151 6.84 -6.84 -7.39
N HIS A 152 6.53 -6.45 -6.15
CA HIS A 152 7.44 -5.73 -5.26
C HIS A 152 7.47 -6.41 -3.90
N LEU A 153 8.65 -6.89 -3.52
CA LEU A 153 8.90 -7.56 -2.25
C LEU A 153 9.64 -6.60 -1.31
N LEU A 154 8.99 -6.28 -0.19
CA LEU A 154 9.58 -5.51 0.90
C LEU A 154 10.07 -6.47 1.97
N VAL A 155 11.36 -6.48 2.26
CA VAL A 155 11.94 -7.31 3.33
C VAL A 155 12.04 -6.48 4.60
N ALA A 156 11.42 -6.95 5.68
CA ALA A 156 11.55 -6.32 6.99
C ALA A 156 13.00 -6.47 7.49
N THR A 157 13.64 -5.35 7.83
CA THR A 157 15.01 -5.39 8.38
C THR A 157 15.15 -4.55 9.64
N GLY A 158 14.13 -3.81 10.06
CA GLY A 158 14.20 -2.85 11.19
C GLY A 158 15.17 -1.67 10.98
N LYS A 159 15.87 -1.60 9.83
CA LYS A 159 16.88 -0.59 9.51
C LYS A 159 16.26 0.57 8.73
N THR A 160 16.90 1.73 8.78
CA THR A 160 16.50 2.91 7.99
C THR A 160 17.53 3.31 6.93
N ASP A 161 18.67 2.62 6.89
CA ASP A 161 19.71 2.74 5.88
C ASP A 161 20.35 1.38 5.64
N TRP A 162 20.90 1.18 4.45
CA TRP A 162 21.46 -0.09 3.98
C TRP A 162 22.69 0.16 3.11
N VAL A 163 23.50 -0.86 2.91
CA VAL A 163 24.58 -0.82 1.91
C VAL A 163 24.01 -0.54 0.52
N ARG A 164 24.85 -0.01 -0.38
CA ARG A 164 24.43 0.61 -1.65
C ARG A 164 23.41 -0.23 -2.44
N ASP A 165 23.65 -1.53 -2.56
CA ASP A 165 22.71 -2.51 -3.09
C ASP A 165 22.26 -3.44 -1.96
N VAL A 166 20.96 -3.60 -1.76
CA VAL A 166 20.44 -4.44 -0.67
C VAL A 166 20.76 -5.92 -0.87
N ALA A 167 21.06 -6.35 -2.10
CA ALA A 167 21.53 -7.70 -2.36
C ALA A 167 22.93 -7.97 -1.76
N ASP A 168 23.72 -6.93 -1.46
CA ASP A 168 25.05 -7.05 -0.86
C ASP A 168 25.01 -7.18 0.68
N GLU A 169 23.82 -7.12 1.30
CA GLU A 169 23.63 -7.38 2.73
C GLU A 169 23.85 -8.88 3.02
N LYS A 170 25.07 -9.25 3.39
CA LYS A 170 25.51 -10.65 3.57
C LYS A 170 24.65 -11.41 4.59
N GLY A 171 24.32 -12.66 4.25
CA GLY A 171 23.51 -13.55 5.08
C GLY A 171 22.02 -13.24 5.07
N SER A 172 21.59 -12.22 4.32
CA SER A 172 20.20 -11.78 4.35
C SER A 172 19.31 -12.49 3.34
N VAL A 173 18.00 -12.40 3.57
CA VAL A 173 16.96 -12.78 2.59
C VAL A 173 17.13 -12.02 1.27
N MET A 174 17.58 -10.77 1.29
CA MET A 174 17.77 -9.96 0.07
C MET A 174 18.88 -10.51 -0.81
N GLN A 175 20.00 -10.93 -0.21
CA GLN A 175 21.08 -11.62 -0.91
C GLN A 175 20.57 -12.94 -1.54
N ALA A 176 19.82 -13.73 -0.78
CA ALA A 176 19.27 -14.99 -1.26
C ALA A 176 18.25 -14.82 -2.40
N VAL A 177 17.41 -13.79 -2.36
CA VAL A 177 16.48 -13.44 -3.46
C VAL A 177 17.25 -13.06 -4.72
N GLU A 178 18.38 -12.37 -4.59
CA GLU A 178 19.18 -12.01 -5.76
C GLU A 178 19.85 -13.23 -6.40
N ALA A 179 20.35 -14.15 -5.58
CA ALA A 179 21.01 -15.39 -6.01
C ALA A 179 20.06 -16.49 -6.53
N SER A 180 18.76 -16.37 -6.26
CA SER A 180 17.75 -17.36 -6.69
C SER A 180 17.26 -17.12 -8.12
N ASP A 181 16.68 -18.16 -8.72
CA ASP A 181 15.95 -18.04 -9.98
C ASP A 181 14.82 -17.01 -9.85
N LYS A 182 14.69 -16.15 -10.85
CA LYS A 182 13.67 -15.10 -10.85
C LYS A 182 12.29 -15.71 -11.09
N PRO A 183 11.22 -15.18 -10.46
CA PRO A 183 9.87 -15.68 -10.69
C PRO A 183 9.47 -15.50 -12.16
N ASP A 184 8.65 -16.40 -12.67
CA ASP A 184 8.16 -16.43 -14.05
C ASP A 184 7.07 -15.38 -14.33
N ASN A 185 6.43 -14.82 -13.30
CA ASN A 185 5.42 -13.77 -13.41
C ASN A 185 5.98 -12.35 -13.63
N GLY A 186 7.23 -12.26 -14.09
CA GLY A 186 7.88 -11.02 -14.53
C GLY A 186 8.81 -10.41 -13.49
N ARG A 187 9.17 -9.13 -13.69
CA ARG A 187 10.26 -8.54 -12.93
C ARG A 187 9.88 -8.31 -11.47
N LEU A 188 10.62 -8.93 -10.56
CA LEU A 188 10.58 -8.63 -9.13
C LEU A 188 11.37 -7.36 -8.80
N MET A 189 10.71 -6.40 -8.16
CA MET A 189 11.37 -5.30 -7.44
C MET A 189 11.64 -5.75 -6.00
N LEU A 190 12.88 -5.60 -5.54
CA LEU A 190 13.30 -5.96 -4.19
C LEU A 190 13.65 -4.68 -3.44
N SER A 191 13.05 -4.48 -2.26
CA SER A 191 13.45 -3.41 -1.34
C SER A 191 13.64 -3.94 0.07
N ALA A 192 14.65 -3.42 0.76
CA ALA A 192 14.73 -3.53 2.21
C ALA A 192 13.85 -2.46 2.86
N SER A 193 13.27 -2.72 4.03
CA SER A 193 12.36 -1.81 4.69
C SER A 193 12.53 -1.76 6.21
N ASN A 194 12.20 -0.61 6.80
CA ASN A 194 12.21 -0.41 8.25
C ASN A 194 11.02 -1.05 8.98
N ILE A 195 10.23 -1.90 8.31
CA ILE A 195 9.25 -2.76 8.96
C ILE A 195 9.96 -3.51 10.10
N PRO A 196 9.39 -3.53 11.33
CA PRO A 196 9.96 -4.27 12.45
C PRO A 196 10.14 -5.75 12.12
N THR A 197 11.27 -6.32 12.54
CA THR A 197 11.46 -7.76 12.46
C THR A 197 10.73 -8.45 13.62
N PRO A 198 10.32 -9.72 13.49
CA PRO A 198 9.63 -10.45 14.57
C PRO A 198 10.41 -10.46 15.90
N HIS A 199 11.74 -10.42 15.82
CA HIS A 199 12.65 -10.46 16.96
C HIS A 199 13.14 -9.08 17.39
N GLN A 200 12.67 -7.99 16.75
CA GLN A 200 13.11 -6.61 17.00
C GLN A 200 14.63 -6.41 16.91
N THR A 201 15.31 -7.25 16.13
CA THR A 201 16.74 -7.15 15.85
C THR A 201 16.97 -6.83 14.37
N ASN A 202 18.14 -6.26 14.08
CA ASN A 202 18.60 -6.02 12.71
C ASN A 202 19.57 -7.12 12.24
N ASP A 203 19.60 -8.25 12.94
CA ASP A 203 20.44 -9.41 12.63
C ASP A 203 19.74 -10.28 11.56
N TYR A 204 20.50 -10.69 10.55
CA TYR A 204 20.01 -11.54 9.47
C TYR A 204 20.09 -13.03 9.78
N SER A 205 20.66 -13.41 10.92
CA SER A 205 20.65 -14.81 11.39
C SER A 205 19.24 -15.27 11.81
N GLU A 206 18.38 -14.33 12.19
CA GLU A 206 17.00 -14.58 12.62
C GLU A 206 16.03 -14.55 11.42
N PRO A 207 14.91 -15.31 11.48
CA PRO A 207 13.86 -15.23 10.47
C PRO A 207 13.22 -13.84 10.45
N THR A 208 12.80 -13.44 9.26
CA THR A 208 12.14 -12.15 9.03
C THR A 208 10.76 -12.33 8.39
N THR A 209 10.10 -11.19 8.20
CA THR A 209 8.83 -11.07 7.50
C THR A 209 9.04 -10.30 6.19
N VAL A 210 8.27 -10.64 5.17
CA VAL A 210 8.23 -9.90 3.90
C VAL A 210 6.81 -9.46 3.58
N LEU A 211 6.68 -8.32 2.92
CA LEU A 211 5.42 -7.81 2.41
C LEU A 211 5.44 -7.79 0.89
N LEU A 212 4.53 -8.56 0.28
CA LEU A 212 4.41 -8.76 -1.16
C LEU A 212 3.32 -7.86 -1.74
N LEU A 213 3.72 -7.07 -2.74
CA LEU A 213 2.88 -6.14 -3.50
C LEU A 213 2.85 -6.56 -4.98
N PRO A 214 1.74 -6.34 -5.71
CA PRO A 214 0.53 -5.67 -5.28
C PRO A 214 -0.40 -6.53 -4.41
N ALA A 215 -0.05 -7.77 -4.07
CA ALA A 215 -0.97 -8.64 -3.33
C ALA A 215 -1.38 -8.15 -1.92
N PHE A 216 -0.63 -7.22 -1.32
CA PHE A 216 -0.82 -6.82 0.09
C PHE A 216 -0.78 -8.06 1.01
N ARG A 217 0.19 -8.95 0.78
CA ARG A 217 0.34 -10.20 1.54
C ARG A 217 1.60 -10.15 2.40
N VAL A 218 1.44 -10.38 3.70
CA VAL A 218 2.55 -10.56 4.64
C VAL A 218 2.90 -12.05 4.67
N VAL A 219 4.18 -12.39 4.50
CA VAL A 219 4.70 -13.75 4.63
C VAL A 219 5.75 -13.76 5.73
N GLU A 220 5.59 -14.66 6.70
CA GLU A 220 6.39 -14.76 7.92
C GLU A 220 7.31 -15.99 7.86
N ASN A 221 8.20 -16.11 8.84
CA ASN A 221 9.22 -17.17 8.95
C ASN A 221 10.18 -17.24 7.75
N VAL A 222 10.44 -16.12 7.09
CA VAL A 222 11.30 -16.08 5.91
C VAL A 222 12.77 -16.07 6.33
N THR A 223 13.52 -17.04 5.85
CA THR A 223 14.99 -17.12 6.00
C THR A 223 15.63 -17.21 4.61
N PRO A 224 16.96 -17.01 4.49
CA PRO A 224 17.66 -17.26 3.22
C PRO A 224 17.36 -18.63 2.61
N ALA A 225 17.23 -19.68 3.44
CA ALA A 225 16.97 -21.04 2.99
C ALA A 225 15.56 -21.26 2.42
N THR A 226 14.58 -20.47 2.86
CA THR A 226 13.17 -20.60 2.42
C THR A 226 12.84 -19.74 1.20
N VAL A 227 13.79 -18.92 0.71
CA VAL A 227 13.59 -18.02 -0.43
C VAL A 227 13.09 -18.74 -1.70
N PRO A 228 13.62 -19.91 -2.10
CA PRO A 228 13.10 -20.61 -3.28
C PRO A 228 11.60 -20.95 -3.17
N THR A 229 11.14 -21.37 -1.98
CA THR A 229 9.71 -21.60 -1.71
C THR A 229 8.93 -20.29 -1.72
N LEU A 230 9.46 -19.22 -1.11
CA LEU A 230 8.83 -17.89 -1.16
C LEU A 230 8.59 -17.43 -2.62
N LEU A 231 9.60 -17.57 -3.48
CA LEU A 231 9.52 -17.11 -4.87
C LEU A 231 8.54 -17.95 -5.69
N SER A 232 8.56 -19.28 -5.56
CA SER A 232 7.70 -20.18 -6.34
C SER A 232 6.24 -20.23 -5.84
N GLU A 233 6.02 -20.21 -4.53
CA GLU A 233 4.70 -20.45 -3.94
C GLU A 233 3.93 -19.17 -3.63
N PHE A 234 4.63 -18.04 -3.45
CA PHE A 234 4.00 -16.74 -3.19
C PHE A 234 4.22 -15.73 -4.31
N VAL A 235 5.48 -15.47 -4.70
CA VAL A 235 5.76 -14.41 -5.67
C VAL A 235 5.23 -14.76 -7.05
N ALA A 236 5.58 -15.94 -7.59
CA ALA A 236 5.13 -16.39 -8.92
C ALA A 236 3.60 -16.48 -9.04
N LYS A 237 2.92 -16.87 -7.94
CA LYS A 237 1.45 -17.03 -7.90
C LYS A 237 0.70 -15.74 -7.52
N SER A 238 1.41 -14.65 -7.23
CA SER A 238 0.82 -13.37 -6.89
C SER A 238 0.26 -12.67 -8.13
N PRO A 239 -0.81 -11.85 -8.00
CA PRO A 239 -1.13 -10.87 -9.03
C PRO A 239 0.05 -9.94 -9.30
N THR A 240 0.12 -9.45 -10.52
CA THR A 240 1.09 -8.46 -10.98
C THR A 240 0.44 -7.08 -11.07
N ASN A 241 1.27 -6.04 -11.27
CA ASN A 241 0.82 -4.68 -11.54
C ASN A 241 -0.08 -4.55 -12.80
N GLU A 242 -0.10 -5.57 -13.66
CA GLU A 242 -0.88 -5.60 -14.90
C GLU A 242 -2.13 -6.47 -14.79
N THR A 243 -2.25 -7.28 -13.72
CA THR A 243 -3.40 -8.16 -13.50
C THR A 243 -4.66 -7.29 -13.32
N PRO A 244 -5.64 -7.30 -14.25
CA PRO A 244 -6.81 -6.45 -14.16
C PRO A 244 -7.59 -6.68 -12.87
N LEU A 245 -8.28 -5.65 -12.35
CA LEU A 245 -9.15 -5.82 -11.19
C LEU A 245 -10.58 -6.23 -11.55
N ALA A 246 -11.03 -5.93 -12.77
CA ALA A 246 -12.35 -6.32 -13.25
C ALA A 246 -12.45 -7.86 -13.33
N ASP A 247 -13.54 -8.40 -12.78
CA ASP A 247 -13.94 -9.81 -12.87
C ASP A 247 -12.94 -10.83 -12.29
N GLN A 248 -11.96 -10.39 -11.48
CA GLN A 248 -11.03 -11.31 -10.84
C GLN A 248 -11.57 -11.88 -9.53
N PRO A 249 -11.40 -13.19 -9.28
CA PRO A 249 -11.60 -13.73 -7.96
C PRO A 249 -10.60 -13.11 -6.97
N PRO A 250 -10.86 -13.21 -5.66
CA PRO A 250 -9.95 -12.78 -4.61
C PRO A 250 -8.59 -13.44 -4.75
N ILE A 251 -7.54 -12.79 -4.24
CA ILE A 251 -6.18 -13.32 -4.29
C ILE A 251 -6.13 -14.66 -3.54
N LYS A 252 -5.88 -15.75 -4.26
CA LYS A 252 -5.72 -17.10 -3.71
C LYS A 252 -4.26 -17.41 -3.46
N LEU A 253 -3.68 -16.76 -2.45
CA LEU A 253 -2.36 -17.14 -1.93
C LEU A 253 -2.52 -18.09 -0.74
N PRO A 254 -1.64 -19.10 -0.59
CA PRO A 254 -1.74 -20.07 0.48
C PRO A 254 -1.51 -19.43 1.85
N GLY A 255 -2.35 -19.74 2.85
CA GLY A 255 -2.15 -19.28 4.23
C GLY A 255 -0.92 -19.90 4.91
N SER A 256 -0.49 -21.07 4.45
CA SER A 256 0.69 -21.77 4.94
C SER A 256 1.26 -22.69 3.85
N VAL A 257 2.58 -22.78 3.76
CA VAL A 257 3.29 -23.64 2.80
C VAL A 257 4.51 -24.26 3.46
N ASP A 258 4.60 -25.59 3.40
CA ASP A 258 5.79 -26.30 3.83
C ASP A 258 6.92 -26.14 2.80
N VAL A 259 8.13 -25.90 3.30
CA VAL A 259 9.34 -25.72 2.49
C VAL A 259 9.68 -27.05 1.84
N VAL A 260 9.81 -27.04 0.52
CA VAL A 260 10.19 -28.24 -0.26
C VAL A 260 11.66 -28.57 0.00
N ASN A 261 11.94 -29.77 0.49
CA ASN A 261 13.29 -30.22 0.87
C ASN A 261 13.96 -29.28 1.89
N PRO A 262 13.40 -29.13 3.11
CA PRO A 262 13.95 -28.21 4.08
C PRO A 262 15.34 -28.63 4.52
N ASP A 263 16.21 -27.67 4.78
CA ASP A 263 17.51 -27.93 5.42
C ASP A 263 17.27 -28.68 6.74
N PRO A 264 17.89 -29.87 6.94
CA PRO A 264 17.72 -30.64 8.17
C PRO A 264 18.10 -29.87 9.46
N SER A 265 18.97 -28.87 9.36
CA SER A 265 19.37 -28.00 10.46
C SER A 265 18.32 -26.94 10.83
N LEU A 266 17.36 -26.68 9.95
CA LEU A 266 16.32 -25.68 10.17
C LEU A 266 15.31 -26.20 11.21
N PRO A 267 15.00 -25.44 12.28
CA PRO A 267 13.99 -25.84 13.27
C PRO A 267 12.62 -26.05 12.61
N PRO A 268 11.79 -27.01 13.09
CA PRO A 268 10.49 -27.33 12.48
C PRO A 268 9.58 -26.11 12.21
N PRO A 269 9.44 -25.11 13.10
CA PRO A 269 8.59 -23.94 12.84
C PRO A 269 9.04 -23.09 11.65
N LEU A 270 10.33 -23.13 11.29
CA LEU A 270 10.90 -22.39 10.17
C LEU A 270 10.86 -23.18 8.85
N ARG A 271 10.38 -24.43 8.89
CA ARG A 271 10.14 -25.25 7.69
C ARG A 271 8.78 -24.97 7.04
N THR A 272 8.05 -24.00 7.56
CA THR A 272 6.73 -23.62 7.06
C THR A 272 6.65 -22.09 6.97
N LEU A 273 6.36 -21.60 5.77
CA LEU A 273 6.04 -20.19 5.53
C LEU A 273 4.56 -19.97 5.83
N THR A 274 4.24 -19.06 6.74
CA THR A 274 2.86 -18.63 7.00
C THR A 274 2.60 -17.30 6.32
N SER A 275 1.36 -17.06 5.91
CA SER A 275 0.98 -15.79 5.30
C SER A 275 -0.38 -15.30 5.75
N ARG A 276 -0.52 -13.97 5.77
CA ARG A 276 -1.75 -13.27 6.14
C ARG A 276 -1.94 -12.01 5.30
N PRO A 277 -3.16 -11.49 5.19
CA PRO A 277 -3.40 -10.17 4.58
C PRO A 277 -2.66 -9.06 5.34
N CYS A 278 -2.15 -8.07 4.61
CA CYS A 278 -1.69 -6.81 5.19
C CYS A 278 -2.89 -6.04 5.74
N PRO A 279 -2.86 -5.58 7.00
CA PRO A 279 -4.01 -4.95 7.63
C PRO A 279 -4.30 -3.55 7.07
N HIS A 280 -3.32 -2.89 6.46
CA HIS A 280 -3.42 -1.50 6.03
C HIS A 280 -4.16 -1.36 4.69
N SER A 281 -4.87 -0.24 4.52
CA SER A 281 -5.55 0.06 3.25
C SER A 281 -4.64 0.77 2.25
N VAL A 282 -3.66 1.52 2.75
CA VAL A 282 -2.68 2.26 1.94
C VAL A 282 -1.30 2.11 2.55
N LEU A 283 -0.29 1.97 1.70
CA LEU A 283 1.12 1.98 2.10
C LEU A 283 1.83 3.15 1.42
N VAL A 284 2.54 3.96 2.19
CA VAL A 284 3.42 5.01 1.70
C VAL A 284 4.86 4.57 1.91
N LEU A 285 5.58 4.34 0.82
CA LEU A 285 6.97 3.92 0.84
C LEU A 285 7.87 5.11 0.50
N LEU A 286 8.78 5.45 1.40
CA LEU A 286 9.71 6.57 1.27
C LEU A 286 11.13 6.05 1.11
N CYS A 287 11.82 6.43 0.02
CA CYS A 287 13.23 6.12 -0.10
C CYS A 287 14.02 6.85 1.00
N SER A 288 14.67 6.11 1.90
CA SER A 288 15.46 6.68 3.02
C SER A 288 16.96 6.42 2.92
N GLN A 289 17.40 5.72 1.87
CA GLN A 289 18.78 5.24 1.80
C GLN A 289 19.79 6.38 1.72
N ARG A 290 20.53 6.60 2.81
CA ARG A 290 21.53 7.65 2.99
C ARG A 290 22.84 7.29 2.31
N THR A 291 23.25 6.03 2.40
CA THR A 291 24.48 5.52 1.79
C THR A 291 24.49 5.69 0.26
N ARG A 292 23.30 5.60 -0.37
CA ARG A 292 23.14 5.81 -1.81
C ARG A 292 22.91 7.28 -2.18
N ASP A 293 22.09 7.99 -1.40
CA ASP A 293 21.77 9.40 -1.59
C ASP A 293 21.39 10.06 -0.26
N ALA A 294 22.28 10.88 0.28
CA ALA A 294 22.09 11.55 1.56
C ALA A 294 20.78 12.37 1.62
N ARG A 295 20.30 12.88 0.48
CA ARG A 295 19.05 13.65 0.40
C ARG A 295 17.83 12.78 0.65
N CYS A 296 17.80 11.54 0.16
CA CYS A 296 16.73 10.59 0.50
C CYS A 296 16.73 10.30 2.01
N GLY A 297 17.91 10.07 2.60
CA GLY A 297 18.06 9.87 4.05
C GLY A 297 17.81 11.10 4.93
N GLN A 298 17.75 12.31 4.36
CA GLN A 298 17.32 13.54 5.03
C GLN A 298 15.82 13.80 4.86
N SER A 299 15.28 13.57 3.67
CA SER A 299 13.88 13.87 3.34
C SER A 299 12.90 12.90 3.98
N ALA A 300 13.16 11.59 3.95
CA ALA A 300 12.19 10.59 4.40
C ALA A 300 11.69 10.79 5.85
N PRO A 301 12.54 11.05 6.87
CA PRO A 301 12.06 11.33 8.22
C PRO A 301 11.20 12.58 8.34
N LEU A 302 11.54 13.64 7.59
CA LEU A 302 10.81 14.90 7.59
C LEU A 302 9.44 14.76 6.91
N LEU A 303 9.40 14.02 5.80
CA LEU A 303 8.15 13.68 5.11
C LEU A 303 7.25 12.79 5.96
N ARG A 304 7.80 11.75 6.61
CA ARG A 304 7.03 10.91 7.53
C ARG A 304 6.40 11.74 8.64
N LYS A 305 7.17 12.62 9.27
CA LYS A 305 6.67 13.50 10.34
C LYS A 305 5.48 14.36 9.89
N GLU A 306 5.56 14.92 8.68
CA GLU A 306 4.49 15.78 8.17
C GLU A 306 3.26 14.99 7.71
N LEU A 307 3.45 13.86 7.02
CA LEU A 307 2.36 12.93 6.67
C LEU A 307 1.62 12.45 7.94
N GLU A 308 2.36 12.08 8.96
CA GLU A 308 1.82 11.67 10.26
C GLU A 308 0.97 12.77 10.88
N ARG A 309 1.43 14.03 10.85
CA ARG A 309 0.67 15.18 11.35
C ARG A 309 -0.70 15.30 10.69
N HIS A 310 -0.80 15.05 9.39
CA HIS A 310 -2.07 15.14 8.65
C HIS A 310 -2.93 13.87 8.76
N LEU A 311 -2.33 12.69 8.93
CA LEU A 311 -3.05 11.42 9.05
C LEU A 311 -3.60 11.16 10.46
N ARG A 312 -2.96 11.70 11.50
CA ARG A 312 -3.37 11.52 12.90
C ARG A 312 -4.77 12.09 13.20
N PRO A 313 -5.12 13.34 12.84
CA PRO A 313 -6.48 13.87 13.03
C PRO A 313 -7.55 13.05 12.32
N LEU A 314 -7.18 12.44 11.19
CA LEU A 314 -8.05 11.54 10.44
C LEU A 314 -8.13 10.13 11.07
N GLY A 315 -7.38 9.81 12.13
CA GLY A 315 -7.34 8.46 12.71
C GLY A 315 -6.78 7.39 11.76
N LEU A 316 -6.08 7.79 10.70
CA LEU A 316 -5.59 6.90 9.65
C LEU A 316 -4.13 6.51 9.83
N TYR A 317 -3.34 7.26 10.61
CA TYR A 317 -1.94 6.91 10.84
C TYR A 317 -1.82 5.55 11.52
N ARG A 318 -0.91 4.71 11.00
CA ARG A 318 -0.44 3.47 11.61
C ARG A 318 1.06 3.61 11.83
N ASP A 319 1.50 3.51 13.07
CA ASP A 319 2.94 3.42 13.36
C ASP A 319 3.48 2.04 12.96
N LEU A 320 4.74 1.75 13.30
CA LEU A 320 5.41 0.54 12.82
C LEU A 320 4.91 -0.75 13.45
N ASP A 321 4.31 -0.67 14.64
CA ASP A 321 3.81 -1.81 15.40
C ASP A 321 2.26 -1.85 15.40
N ASP A 322 1.61 -0.89 14.75
CA ASP A 322 0.15 -0.76 14.68
C ASP A 322 -0.44 -1.63 13.55
N GLU A 323 -0.89 -2.82 13.95
CA GLU A 323 -1.58 -3.77 13.07
C GLU A 323 -3.10 -3.56 12.99
N ARG A 324 -3.65 -2.45 13.52
CA ARG A 324 -5.10 -2.19 13.40
C ARG A 324 -5.50 -2.15 11.93
N PRO A 325 -6.62 -2.80 11.57
CA PRO A 325 -7.04 -2.87 10.18
C PRO A 325 -7.41 -1.48 9.64
N SER A 326 -7.37 -1.35 8.32
CA SER A 326 -7.46 -0.07 7.60
C SER A 326 -6.29 0.88 7.93
N GLY A 327 -6.39 2.14 7.49
CA GLY A 327 -5.38 3.16 7.73
C GLY A 327 -4.19 3.10 6.77
N VAL A 328 -3.13 3.81 7.15
CA VAL A 328 -1.97 4.14 6.32
C VAL A 328 -0.69 3.76 7.05
N GLY A 329 0.02 2.76 6.54
CA GLY A 329 1.39 2.45 6.96
C GLY A 329 2.41 3.31 6.21
N ILE A 330 3.36 3.91 6.92
CA ILE A 330 4.45 4.69 6.32
C ILE A 330 5.78 3.98 6.58
N TYR A 331 6.38 3.46 5.53
CA TYR A 331 7.62 2.70 5.60
C TYR A 331 8.75 3.39 4.85
N PHE A 332 9.94 3.30 5.42
CA PHE A 332 11.16 3.59 4.72
C PHE A 332 11.58 2.37 3.91
N ILE A 333 12.11 2.62 2.72
CA ILE A 333 12.63 1.61 1.82
C ILE A 333 14.01 1.98 1.29
N SER A 334 14.74 0.97 0.84
CA SER A 334 16.01 1.13 0.11
C SER A 334 15.84 1.89 -1.20
N HIS A 335 16.95 2.17 -1.89
CA HIS A 335 16.95 2.98 -3.09
C HIS A 335 16.11 2.38 -4.22
N VAL A 336 15.20 3.19 -4.75
CA VAL A 336 14.30 2.83 -5.86
C VAL A 336 14.69 3.45 -7.20
N GLY A 337 15.90 4.00 -7.32
CA GLY A 337 16.31 4.79 -8.49
C GLY A 337 15.92 6.27 -8.37
N GLY A 338 16.34 7.08 -9.36
CA GLY A 338 15.98 8.51 -9.41
C GLY A 338 16.58 9.36 -8.29
N HIS A 339 17.78 9.01 -7.78
CA HIS A 339 18.42 9.76 -6.69
C HIS A 339 18.61 11.23 -7.04
N LYS A 340 18.85 11.63 -8.29
CA LYS A 340 18.95 13.06 -8.66
C LYS A 340 17.72 13.89 -8.27
N TYR A 341 16.53 13.28 -8.24
CA TYR A 341 15.26 13.92 -7.86
C TYR A 341 14.99 13.86 -6.35
N SER A 342 15.51 12.82 -5.69
CA SER A 342 15.31 12.50 -4.27
C SER A 342 13.84 12.55 -3.81
N ALA A 343 13.60 12.42 -2.50
CA ALA A 343 12.25 12.46 -1.91
C ALA A 343 11.25 11.55 -2.65
N ASN A 344 11.70 10.36 -3.05
CA ASN A 344 10.87 9.39 -3.76
C ASN A 344 9.83 8.81 -2.80
N MET A 345 8.57 8.84 -3.24
CA MET A 345 7.42 8.36 -2.50
C MET A 345 6.58 7.46 -3.41
N MET A 346 6.34 6.22 -3.00
CA MET A 346 5.44 5.29 -3.70
C MET A 346 4.22 5.06 -2.82
N ILE A 347 3.02 5.27 -3.38
CA ILE A 347 1.77 5.14 -2.64
C ILE A 347 0.99 3.99 -3.23
N TYR A 348 1.01 2.85 -2.55
CA TYR A 348 0.19 1.70 -2.90
C TYR A 348 -1.17 1.82 -2.22
N ARG A 349 -2.25 1.79 -2.99
CA ARG A 349 -3.62 1.91 -2.48
C ARG A 349 -4.42 0.67 -2.86
N ARG A 350 -5.17 0.12 -1.91
CA ARG A 350 -6.30 -0.75 -2.24
C ARG A 350 -7.32 0.02 -3.09
N PRO A 351 -8.17 -0.66 -3.87
CA PRO A 351 -9.23 0.03 -4.63
C PRO A 351 -10.16 0.77 -3.70
N ASP A 352 -10.41 2.06 -4.00
CA ASP A 352 -11.30 2.96 -3.25
C ASP A 352 -11.31 2.69 -1.73
N PRO A 353 -10.16 2.87 -1.04
CA PRO A 353 -9.92 2.37 0.32
C PRO A 353 -10.99 2.72 1.36
N TRP A 354 -11.67 3.85 1.16
CA TRP A 354 -12.65 4.41 2.09
C TRP A 354 -13.93 4.91 1.42
N GLY A 355 -14.15 4.64 0.12
CA GLY A 355 -15.35 5.10 -0.58
C GLY A 355 -15.30 6.58 -0.98
N LEU A 356 -14.11 7.14 -1.26
CA LEU A 356 -13.89 8.57 -1.46
C LEU A 356 -13.37 8.92 -2.87
N ASP A 357 -12.99 7.95 -3.68
CA ASP A 357 -12.36 8.20 -4.99
C ASP A 357 -13.30 8.99 -5.93
N GLY A 358 -14.60 8.72 -5.87
CA GLY A 358 -15.63 9.41 -6.65
C GLY A 358 -16.26 10.65 -6.00
N VAL A 359 -15.82 11.05 -4.81
CA VAL A 359 -16.47 12.15 -4.06
C VAL A 359 -15.94 13.51 -4.53
N GLU A 360 -16.85 14.41 -4.89
CA GLU A 360 -16.53 15.82 -5.18
C GLU A 360 -16.31 16.60 -3.88
N ARG A 361 -15.04 16.81 -3.49
CA ARG A 361 -14.69 17.46 -2.23
C ARG A 361 -15.27 18.87 -2.11
N LYS A 362 -15.32 19.64 -3.21
CA LYS A 362 -15.91 20.99 -3.20
C LYS A 362 -17.36 20.99 -2.75
N THR A 363 -18.12 19.97 -3.15
CA THR A 363 -19.56 19.85 -2.89
C THR A 363 -19.83 19.47 -1.43
N VAL A 364 -19.02 18.57 -0.86
CA VAL A 364 -19.24 18.05 0.51
C VAL A 364 -18.45 18.80 1.60
N GLY A 365 -17.38 19.51 1.22
CA GLY A 365 -16.44 20.15 2.14
C GLY A 365 -15.63 19.16 2.99
N ASP A 366 -14.64 19.67 3.72
CA ASP A 366 -13.75 18.83 4.54
C ASP A 366 -14.48 18.10 5.68
N GLU A 367 -15.51 18.73 6.28
CA GLU A 367 -16.36 18.07 7.27
C GLU A 367 -17.17 16.91 6.67
N GLY A 368 -17.67 17.08 5.45
CA GLY A 368 -18.39 16.03 4.73
C GLY A 368 -17.49 14.84 4.41
N ILE A 369 -16.25 15.12 3.95
CA ILE A 369 -15.23 14.09 3.76
C ILE A 369 -14.94 13.34 5.06
N GLN A 370 -14.82 14.04 6.19
CA GLN A 370 -14.54 13.40 7.47
C GLN A 370 -15.66 12.44 7.90
N LYS A 371 -16.93 12.84 7.74
CA LYS A 371 -18.09 11.97 8.02
C LYS A 371 -18.13 10.73 7.12
N LEU A 372 -17.89 10.91 5.82
CA LEU A 372 -17.83 9.78 4.87
C LEU A 372 -16.67 8.83 5.23
N LEU A 373 -15.50 9.38 5.57
CA LEU A 373 -14.33 8.63 5.96
C LEU A 373 -14.56 7.78 7.22
N GLU A 374 -15.28 8.27 8.22
CA GLU A 374 -15.64 7.50 9.43
C GLU A 374 -16.44 6.24 9.08
N SER A 375 -17.41 6.36 8.18
CA SER A 375 -18.17 5.20 7.69
C SER A 375 -17.30 4.26 6.84
N GLY A 376 -16.41 4.81 6.02
CA GLY A 376 -15.49 4.06 5.15
C GLY A 376 -14.47 3.23 5.93
N LYS A 377 -13.91 3.77 7.02
CA LYS A 377 -12.96 3.04 7.89
C LYS A 377 -13.56 1.76 8.46
N SER A 378 -14.81 1.82 8.92
CA SER A 378 -15.49 0.66 9.52
C SER A 378 -15.71 -0.44 8.48
N LYS A 379 -16.12 -0.08 7.26
CA LYS A 379 -16.26 -1.02 6.14
C LYS A 379 -14.91 -1.63 5.74
N ALA A 380 -13.88 -0.80 5.60
CA ALA A 380 -12.53 -1.26 5.27
C ALA A 380 -11.96 -2.21 6.34
N ALA A 381 -12.16 -1.89 7.63
CA ALA A 381 -11.72 -2.74 8.73
C ALA A 381 -12.44 -4.09 8.72
N SER A 382 -13.76 -4.08 8.50
CA SER A 382 -14.55 -5.32 8.36
C SER A 382 -14.10 -6.17 7.18
N ALA A 383 -13.74 -5.56 6.05
CA ALA A 383 -13.27 -6.30 4.86
C ALA A 383 -11.94 -7.03 5.10
N VAL A 384 -11.04 -6.47 5.91
CA VAL A 384 -9.77 -7.12 6.29
C VAL A 384 -10.00 -8.28 7.25
N VAL A 385 -10.89 -8.12 8.23
CA VAL A 385 -11.11 -9.12 9.30
C VAL A 385 -11.98 -10.29 8.83
N ASN A 386 -13.04 -10.03 8.05
CA ASN A 386 -14.09 -11.02 7.77
C ASN A 386 -13.85 -11.92 6.55
N GLY A 387 -12.67 -11.87 5.93
CA GLY A 387 -12.23 -12.99 5.10
C GLY A 387 -11.50 -12.64 3.83
N GLU A 388 -10.50 -13.49 3.57
CA GLU A 388 -9.60 -13.63 2.41
C GLU A 388 -10.32 -13.89 1.06
N GLY A 389 -11.55 -13.41 0.91
CA GLY A 389 -12.41 -13.57 -0.25
C GLY A 389 -12.86 -12.25 -0.88
N ALA A 390 -12.29 -11.10 -0.48
CA ALA A 390 -12.51 -9.81 -1.13
C ALA A 390 -11.22 -9.00 -1.32
N ASP A 391 -10.09 -9.50 -0.78
CA ASP A 391 -8.81 -8.83 -0.91
C ASP A 391 -8.25 -9.04 -2.33
N VAL A 392 -8.24 -7.95 -3.09
CA VAL A 392 -7.70 -7.87 -4.46
C VAL A 392 -6.33 -7.18 -4.51
N GLY A 393 -5.75 -6.89 -3.34
CA GLY A 393 -4.47 -6.21 -3.19
C GLY A 393 -4.54 -4.72 -3.50
N ALA A 394 -3.43 -4.16 -3.98
CA ALA A 394 -3.32 -2.80 -4.48
C ALA A 394 -4.04 -2.68 -5.82
N GLY A 395 -4.95 -1.72 -5.96
CA GLY A 395 -5.45 -1.30 -7.26
C GLY A 395 -4.56 -0.28 -7.93
N GLN A 396 -3.83 0.50 -7.14
CA GLN A 396 -3.06 1.63 -7.63
C GLN A 396 -1.68 1.67 -6.97
N CYS A 397 -0.66 2.06 -7.72
CA CYS A 397 0.60 2.55 -7.17
C CYS A 397 0.95 3.88 -7.83
N ILE A 398 1.01 4.96 -7.05
CA ILE A 398 1.37 6.29 -7.53
C ILE A 398 2.83 6.56 -7.11
N TRP A 399 3.74 6.73 -8.07
CA TRP A 399 5.14 7.01 -7.79
C TRP A 399 5.46 8.49 -7.99
N LEU A 400 5.75 9.19 -6.90
CA LEU A 400 6.12 10.59 -6.86
C LEU A 400 7.61 10.77 -6.51
N ALA A 401 8.16 11.93 -6.88
CA ALA A 401 9.44 12.44 -6.38
C ALA A 401 9.40 13.97 -6.25
N ARG A 402 10.51 14.55 -5.77
CA ARG A 402 10.60 16.00 -5.48
C ARG A 402 9.57 16.46 -4.44
N ILE A 403 9.16 15.54 -3.57
CA ILE A 403 8.19 15.86 -2.52
C ILE A 403 8.87 16.71 -1.45
N SER A 404 8.19 17.76 -1.03
CA SER A 404 8.56 18.64 0.08
C SER A 404 7.51 18.50 1.18
N PRO A 405 7.82 18.82 2.45
CA PRO A 405 6.85 18.69 3.54
C PRO A 405 5.54 19.46 3.28
N GLN A 406 5.61 20.61 2.61
CA GLN A 406 4.43 21.43 2.28
C GLN A 406 3.42 20.71 1.37
N HIS A 407 3.86 19.69 0.62
CA HIS A 407 2.99 18.93 -0.26
C HIS A 407 2.22 17.84 0.51
N CYS A 408 2.63 17.49 1.73
CA CYS A 408 2.08 16.35 2.48
C CYS A 408 0.59 16.51 2.79
N GLU A 409 0.10 17.73 3.03
CA GLU A 409 -1.33 17.99 3.23
C GLU A 409 -2.15 17.53 2.03
N ASN A 410 -1.80 18.03 0.83
CA ASN A 410 -2.53 17.71 -0.39
C ASN A 410 -2.31 16.27 -0.84
N ILE A 411 -1.13 15.69 -0.58
CA ILE A 411 -0.90 14.25 -0.77
C ILE A 411 -1.86 13.43 0.10
N VAL A 412 -2.09 13.83 1.36
CA VAL A 412 -3.08 13.16 2.22
C VAL A 412 -4.48 13.38 1.67
N LYS A 413 -4.91 14.64 1.47
CA LYS A 413 -6.27 14.99 1.06
C LYS A 413 -6.69 14.36 -0.26
N TYR A 414 -5.82 14.37 -1.27
CA TYR A 414 -6.21 14.04 -2.65
C TYR A 414 -5.59 12.73 -3.13
N THR A 415 -4.32 12.47 -2.82
CA THR A 415 -3.62 11.30 -3.33
C THR A 415 -3.90 10.04 -2.51
N ILE A 416 -3.74 10.11 -1.19
CA ILE A 416 -3.99 8.98 -0.31
C ILE A 416 -5.49 8.70 -0.21
N LEU A 417 -6.29 9.72 0.08
CA LEU A 417 -7.74 9.53 0.28
C LEU A 417 -8.51 9.26 -1.02
N GLN A 418 -8.15 9.90 -2.15
CA GLN A 418 -8.99 9.90 -3.37
C GLN A 418 -8.27 9.42 -4.64
N GLY A 419 -6.99 9.02 -4.57
CA GLY A 419 -6.26 8.49 -5.72
C GLY A 419 -5.89 9.51 -6.80
N LYS A 420 -6.04 10.80 -6.50
CA LYS A 420 -5.76 11.91 -7.42
C LYS A 420 -4.32 12.42 -7.29
N VAL A 421 -3.80 13.03 -8.33
CA VAL A 421 -2.47 13.66 -8.34
C VAL A 421 -2.59 15.18 -8.33
N VAL A 422 -1.76 15.85 -7.52
CA VAL A 422 -1.86 17.30 -7.28
C VAL A 422 -1.02 18.09 -8.29
N LYS A 423 0.30 17.81 -8.33
CA LYS A 423 1.27 18.49 -9.22
C LYS A 423 1.96 17.49 -10.15
N PRO A 424 1.20 16.72 -10.96
CA PRO A 424 1.77 15.59 -11.67
C PRO A 424 2.83 15.99 -12.72
N GLU A 425 2.80 17.22 -13.23
CA GLU A 425 3.78 17.74 -14.19
C GLU A 425 5.20 17.80 -13.62
N THR A 426 5.32 17.98 -12.31
CA THR A 426 6.61 18.17 -11.64
C THR A 426 6.99 17.02 -10.72
N GLN A 427 6.02 16.23 -10.24
CA GLN A 427 6.22 15.22 -9.20
C GLN A 427 5.96 13.79 -9.66
N LEU A 428 5.11 13.57 -10.66
CA LEU A 428 4.71 12.21 -11.06
C LEU A 428 5.81 11.55 -11.89
N ARG A 429 6.30 10.40 -11.41
CA ARG A 429 7.30 9.58 -12.11
C ARG A 429 6.69 8.48 -12.95
N GLY A 430 5.58 7.93 -12.50
CA GLY A 430 4.94 6.77 -13.12
C GLY A 430 4.09 6.02 -12.10
N GLY A 431 3.77 4.77 -12.41
CA GLY A 431 2.91 3.94 -11.57
C GLY A 431 1.99 3.03 -12.38
N PHE A 432 1.01 2.45 -11.70
CA PHE A 432 -0.03 1.63 -12.33
C PHE A 432 -1.40 1.91 -11.72
N ASP A 433 -2.43 1.64 -12.51
CA ASP A 433 -3.83 1.56 -12.11
C ASP A 433 -4.44 0.29 -12.73
N ARG A 434 -4.62 -0.73 -11.90
CA ARG A 434 -5.15 -2.05 -12.31
C ARG A 434 -6.67 -2.03 -12.56
N GLN A 435 -7.39 -1.00 -12.09
CA GLN A 435 -8.80 -0.83 -12.46
C GLN A 435 -8.93 -0.36 -13.91
N LYS A 436 -8.00 0.48 -14.35
CA LYS A 436 -7.94 0.99 -15.73
C LYS A 436 -7.12 0.10 -16.67
N GLY A 437 -6.30 -0.81 -16.13
CA GLY A 437 -5.34 -1.58 -16.92
C GLY A 437 -4.24 -0.72 -17.52
N LEU A 438 -3.90 0.41 -16.87
CA LEU A 438 -2.93 1.37 -17.35
C LEU A 438 -1.69 1.40 -16.46
N MET A 439 -0.53 1.63 -17.07
CA MET A 439 0.71 1.84 -16.35
C MET A 439 1.65 2.78 -17.10
N SER A 440 2.59 3.37 -16.36
CA SER A 440 3.67 4.15 -16.92
C SER A 440 4.93 3.86 -16.14
N TRP A 441 5.92 3.36 -16.88
CA TRP A 441 7.25 3.09 -16.40
C TRP A 441 8.22 4.03 -17.08
#